data_AF-A0A8D2DP77-F1
#
_entry.id   AF-A0A8D2DP77-F1
#
_cell.length_a   1.000
_cell.length_b   1.000
_cell.length_c   1.000
_cell.angle_alpha   90.00
_cell.angle_beta   90.00
_cell.angle_gamma   90.00
#
_symmetry.space_group_name_H-M   'P 1'
#
loop_
_entity.id
_entity.type
_entity.pdbx_description
1 polymer ?
#
loop_
_entity_poly.entity_id
_entity_poly.type
_entity_poly.pdbx_seq_one_letter_code
_entity_poly.pdbx_strand_id
1 'polypeptide(L)'
;VVFRRFVEVGRVAYVSFGPHAGKLVAIVDVIDQNRALVDGPCTQVRRQAMPFKCMQLTDFILKFPHSARQKYVRQAWQKADINTKWAATRWAKKIDARERKAKMTDFDRYKVMKAKKMRNRIIKNEVKKLQRAAILKASPKKAPVAKAAVAAAAAAAAAAKAKIPAKKMTAAGKKAPAQKAPAQKASGQKAAPPPKAQKGQKTPAQKAPAPKASGKKA
;
A
#
# COMPACT_ATOMS: atom_id res chain seq x y z
N VAL A 1 -11.43 21.58 -24.30
CA VAL A 1 -12.67 21.01 -23.72
C VAL A 1 -12.52 20.95 -22.21
N VAL A 2 -13.46 21.51 -21.44
CA VAL A 2 -13.38 21.64 -19.96
C VAL A 2 -13.69 20.32 -19.24
N PHE A 3 -14.65 19.55 -19.75
CA PHE A 3 -15.02 18.24 -19.21
C PHE A 3 -14.08 17.15 -19.75
N ARG A 4 -13.56 16.30 -18.85
CA ARG A 4 -12.60 15.22 -19.18
C ARG A 4 -13.14 13.82 -18.93
N ARG A 5 -14.17 13.69 -18.09
CA ARG A 5 -14.79 12.42 -17.72
C ARG A 5 -16.26 12.51 -18.06
N PHE A 6 -16.73 11.56 -18.85
CA PHE A 6 -18.10 11.52 -19.34
C PHE A 6 -18.75 10.19 -18.95
N VAL A 7 -20.06 10.22 -18.75
CA VAL A 7 -20.84 8.99 -18.65
C VAL A 7 -20.91 8.39 -20.04
N GLU A 8 -20.29 7.23 -20.22
CA GLU A 8 -20.21 6.52 -21.48
C GLU A 8 -20.15 5.02 -21.23
N VAL A 9 -20.56 4.24 -22.23
CA VAL A 9 -20.49 2.78 -22.19
C VAL A 9 -19.05 2.33 -22.01
N GLY A 10 -18.82 1.48 -21.02
CA GLY A 10 -17.50 0.96 -20.68
C GLY A 10 -16.71 1.82 -19.71
N ARG A 11 -17.16 3.02 -19.33
CA ARG A 11 -16.44 3.79 -18.30
C ARG A 11 -16.50 3.09 -16.95
N VAL A 12 -15.35 3.01 -16.30
CA VAL A 12 -15.24 2.53 -14.93
C VAL A 12 -15.55 3.66 -13.96
N ALA A 13 -16.40 3.36 -12.98
CA ALA A 13 -16.76 4.24 -11.88
C ALA A 13 -16.43 3.60 -10.53
N TYR A 14 -16.10 4.43 -9.56
CA TYR A 14 -15.92 4.05 -8.16
C TYR A 14 -17.21 4.34 -7.40
N VAL A 15 -17.76 3.33 -6.72
CA VAL A 15 -18.99 3.50 -5.93
C VAL A 15 -18.60 4.09 -4.57
N SER A 16 -19.07 5.30 -4.28
CA SER A 16 -18.70 6.04 -3.07
C SER A 16 -19.54 5.65 -1.85
N PHE A 17 -20.83 5.37 -2.04
CA PHE A 17 -21.77 5.03 -0.97
C PHE A 17 -22.85 4.07 -1.46
N GLY A 18 -23.59 3.47 -0.53
CA GLY A 18 -24.60 2.45 -0.81
C GLY A 18 -24.10 1.03 -0.55
N PRO A 19 -24.85 -0.01 -0.97
CA PRO A 19 -24.55 -1.41 -0.62
C PRO A 19 -23.23 -1.92 -1.22
N HIS A 20 -22.74 -1.29 -2.28
CA HIS A 20 -21.49 -1.63 -2.97
C HIS A 20 -20.40 -0.57 -2.78
N ALA A 21 -20.46 0.20 -1.70
CA ALA A 21 -19.46 1.24 -1.40
C ALA A 21 -18.03 0.67 -1.41
N GLY A 22 -17.10 1.44 -1.96
CA GLY A 22 -15.69 1.05 -2.07
C GLY A 22 -15.36 0.17 -3.27
N LYS A 23 -16.34 -0.28 -4.05
CA LYS A 23 -16.14 -1.16 -5.21
C LYS A 23 -16.04 -0.38 -6.51
N LEU A 24 -15.38 -0.99 -7.49
CA LEU A 24 -15.37 -0.50 -8.88
C LEU A 24 -16.47 -1.18 -9.69
N VAL A 25 -17.07 -0.43 -10.60
CA VAL A 25 -18.09 -0.91 -11.53
C VAL A 25 -17.84 -0.35 -12.93
N ALA A 26 -18.25 -1.05 -13.97
CA ALA A 26 -18.30 -0.52 -15.33
C ALA A 26 -19.74 -0.14 -15.68
N ILE A 27 -19.91 1.00 -16.33
CA ILE A 27 -21.18 1.41 -16.94
C ILE A 27 -21.38 0.56 -18.19
N VAL A 28 -22.47 -0.21 -18.23
CA VAL A 28 -22.81 -1.07 -19.37
C VAL A 28 -23.81 -0.38 -20.28
N ASP A 29 -24.76 0.33 -19.68
CA ASP A 29 -25.78 1.07 -20.40
C ASP A 29 -26.28 2.26 -19.58
N VAL A 30 -26.90 3.23 -20.23
CA VAL A 30 -27.56 4.37 -19.58
C VAL A 30 -29.07 4.13 -19.65
N ILE A 31 -29.71 4.02 -18.49
CA ILE A 31 -31.15 3.72 -18.41
C ILE A 31 -31.94 5.01 -18.57
N ASP A 32 -31.61 6.00 -17.74
CA ASP A 32 -32.22 7.32 -17.73
C ASP A 32 -31.19 8.36 -17.28
N GLN A 33 -31.60 9.63 -17.17
CA GLN A 33 -30.71 10.72 -16.77
C GLN A 33 -30.04 10.51 -15.40
N ASN A 34 -30.66 9.73 -14.51
CA ASN A 34 -30.25 9.58 -13.12
C ASN A 34 -29.63 8.22 -12.82
N ARG A 35 -29.78 7.22 -13.70
CA ARG A 35 -29.39 5.83 -13.48
C ARG A 35 -28.70 5.21 -14.68
N ALA A 36 -27.71 4.38 -14.40
CA ALA A 36 -27.05 3.50 -15.36
C ALA A 36 -27.21 2.03 -14.99
N LEU A 37 -27.18 1.17 -16.00
CA LEU A 37 -26.96 -0.25 -15.82
C LEU A 37 -25.46 -0.47 -15.61
N VAL A 38 -25.10 -1.01 -14.45
CA VAL A 38 -23.69 -1.24 -14.08
C VAL A 38 -23.39 -2.71 -13.86
N ASP A 39 -22.14 -3.11 -14.07
CA ASP A 39 -21.65 -4.47 -13.85
C ASP A 39 -20.23 -4.43 -13.29
N GLY A 40 -19.94 -5.27 -12.28
CA GLY A 40 -18.63 -5.39 -11.65
C GLY A 40 -18.23 -6.85 -11.49
N PRO A 41 -17.96 -7.58 -12.60
CA PRO A 41 -17.76 -9.03 -12.57
C PRO A 41 -16.53 -9.46 -11.77
N CYS A 42 -15.49 -8.62 -11.72
CA CYS A 42 -14.23 -8.87 -11.01
C CYS A 42 -14.21 -8.27 -9.59
N THR A 43 -15.19 -7.42 -9.25
CA THR A 43 -15.29 -6.68 -7.98
C THR A 43 -16.47 -7.14 -7.12
N GLN A 44 -17.09 -8.27 -7.49
CA GLN A 44 -18.24 -8.85 -6.80
C GLN A 44 -19.43 -7.88 -6.71
N VAL A 45 -19.70 -7.14 -7.79
CA VAL A 45 -20.94 -6.38 -7.99
C VAL A 45 -21.72 -7.04 -9.12
N ARG A 46 -22.89 -7.58 -8.79
CA ARG A 46 -23.79 -8.17 -9.79
C ARG A 46 -24.35 -7.07 -10.68
N ARG A 47 -24.76 -7.43 -11.90
CA ARG A 47 -25.44 -6.52 -12.81
C ARG A 47 -26.71 -5.96 -12.18
N GLN A 48 -26.81 -4.65 -12.06
CA GLN A 48 -27.96 -3.95 -11.47
C GLN A 48 -28.05 -2.52 -11.98
N ALA A 49 -29.22 -1.90 -11.80
CA ALA A 49 -29.36 -0.45 -11.97
C ALA A 49 -28.69 0.28 -10.79
N MET A 50 -28.00 1.38 -11.08
CA MET A 50 -27.32 2.19 -10.07
C MET A 50 -27.42 3.68 -10.40
N PRO A 51 -27.76 4.54 -9.42
CA PRO A 51 -27.88 5.97 -9.65
C PRO A 51 -26.51 6.64 -9.84
N PHE A 52 -26.41 7.64 -10.71
CA PHE A 52 -25.16 8.38 -10.93
C PHE A 52 -24.64 9.08 -9.69
N LYS A 53 -25.54 9.48 -8.78
CA LYS A 53 -25.18 10.16 -7.53
C LYS A 53 -24.26 9.34 -6.63
N CYS A 54 -24.35 8.01 -6.65
CA CYS A 54 -23.54 7.15 -5.77
C CYS A 54 -22.21 6.72 -6.37
N MET A 55 -21.95 7.05 -7.65
CA MET A 55 -20.73 6.65 -8.34
C MET A 55 -19.91 7.87 -8.78
N GLN A 56 -18.59 7.72 -8.74
CA GLN A 56 -17.62 8.73 -9.14
C GLN A 56 -16.82 8.20 -10.33
N LEU A 57 -16.90 8.89 -11.47
CA LEU A 57 -16.23 8.44 -12.69
C LEU A 57 -14.70 8.45 -12.51
N THR A 58 -14.07 7.37 -12.96
CA THR A 58 -12.61 7.24 -13.03
C THR A 58 -12.11 7.58 -14.43
N ASP A 59 -10.80 7.54 -14.65
CA ASP A 59 -10.19 7.80 -15.97
C ASP A 59 -10.19 6.55 -16.88
N PHE A 60 -10.52 5.36 -16.37
CA PHE A 60 -10.48 4.12 -17.13
C PHE A 60 -11.73 3.90 -18.00
N ILE A 61 -11.51 3.48 -19.25
CA ILE A 61 -12.54 3.07 -20.20
C ILE A 61 -12.25 1.63 -20.64
N LEU A 62 -13.27 0.79 -20.60
CA LEU A 62 -13.29 -0.53 -21.20
C LEU A 62 -14.00 -0.47 -22.55
N LYS A 63 -13.50 -1.18 -23.54
CA LYS A 63 -14.11 -1.23 -24.88
C LYS A 63 -14.97 -2.48 -25.02
N PHE A 64 -16.30 -2.30 -25.02
CA PHE A 64 -17.29 -3.34 -25.31
C PHE A 64 -18.60 -2.67 -25.80
N PRO A 65 -19.47 -3.37 -26.55
CA PRO A 65 -20.71 -2.78 -27.06
C PRO A 65 -21.73 -2.52 -25.94
N HIS A 66 -22.66 -1.58 -26.16
CA HIS A 66 -23.73 -1.31 -25.20
C HIS A 66 -24.54 -2.59 -24.92
N SER A 67 -25.02 -2.76 -23.69
CA SER A 67 -25.80 -3.93 -23.29
C SER A 67 -25.09 -5.30 -23.43
N ALA A 68 -23.75 -5.33 -23.54
CA ALA A 68 -22.98 -6.57 -23.58
C ALA A 68 -23.25 -7.49 -22.38
N ARG A 69 -23.19 -8.82 -22.60
CA ARG A 69 -23.30 -9.82 -21.51
C ARG A 69 -22.09 -9.77 -20.57
N GLN A 70 -22.29 -10.20 -19.33
CA GLN A 70 -21.28 -10.12 -18.26
C GLN A 70 -19.95 -10.84 -18.61
N LYS A 71 -20.01 -11.90 -19.44
CA LYS A 71 -18.82 -12.61 -19.93
C LYS A 71 -17.85 -11.67 -20.67
N TYR A 72 -18.37 -10.83 -21.56
CA TYR A 72 -17.54 -9.90 -22.35
C TYR A 72 -17.00 -8.76 -21.50
N VAL A 73 -17.82 -8.24 -20.57
CA VAL A 73 -17.37 -7.21 -19.60
C VAL A 73 -16.23 -7.76 -18.73
N ARG A 74 -16.34 -9.01 -18.26
CA ARG A 74 -15.29 -9.68 -17.49
C ARG A 74 -13.99 -9.83 -18.30
N GLN A 75 -14.10 -10.29 -19.54
CA GLN A 75 -12.93 -10.43 -20.43
C GLN A 75 -12.26 -9.09 -20.69
N ALA A 76 -13.04 -8.03 -20.98
CA ALA A 76 -12.50 -6.69 -21.19
C ALA A 76 -11.84 -6.13 -19.92
N TRP A 77 -12.44 -6.37 -18.75
CA TRP A 77 -11.89 -5.95 -17.46
C TRP A 77 -10.54 -6.60 -17.15
N GLN A 78 -10.44 -7.91 -17.39
CA GLN A 78 -9.21 -8.68 -17.21
C GLN A 78 -8.15 -8.28 -18.23
N LYS A 79 -8.50 -8.20 -19.52
CA LYS A 79 -7.59 -7.76 -20.60
C LYS A 79 -7.01 -6.36 -20.34
N ALA A 80 -7.78 -5.49 -19.70
CA ALA A 80 -7.34 -4.14 -19.38
C ALA A 80 -6.62 -4.02 -18.01
N ASP A 81 -6.54 -5.09 -17.22
CA ASP A 81 -5.91 -5.13 -15.88
C ASP A 81 -6.34 -3.98 -14.95
N ILE A 82 -7.64 -3.68 -14.93
CA ILE A 82 -8.17 -2.50 -14.22
C ILE A 82 -7.89 -2.56 -12.72
N ASN A 83 -7.94 -3.75 -12.10
CA ASN A 83 -7.69 -3.89 -10.66
C ASN A 83 -6.26 -3.46 -10.29
N THR A 84 -5.28 -3.90 -11.08
CA THR A 84 -3.86 -3.56 -10.88
C THR A 84 -3.62 -2.07 -11.14
N LYS A 85 -4.19 -1.53 -12.23
CA LYS A 85 -4.07 -0.11 -12.57
C LYS A 85 -4.74 0.79 -11.52
N TRP A 86 -5.90 0.39 -11.03
CA TRP A 86 -6.58 1.10 -9.95
C TRP A 86 -5.73 1.10 -8.68
N ALA A 87 -5.24 -0.06 -8.22
CA ALA A 87 -4.41 -0.16 -7.03
C ALA A 87 -3.12 0.68 -7.12
N ALA A 88 -2.53 0.81 -8.32
CA ALA A 88 -1.38 1.66 -8.56
C ALA A 88 -1.69 3.17 -8.46
N THR A 89 -2.94 3.56 -8.69
CA THR A 89 -3.38 4.96 -8.75
C THR A 89 -3.26 5.65 -7.38
N ARG A 90 -2.88 6.94 -7.38
CA ARG A 90 -2.79 7.75 -6.15
C ARG A 90 -4.12 7.82 -5.38
N TRP A 91 -5.23 7.70 -6.08
CA TRP A 91 -6.56 7.68 -5.49
C TRP A 91 -6.77 6.41 -4.65
N ALA A 92 -6.57 5.22 -5.21
CA ALA A 92 -6.67 3.97 -4.46
C ALA A 92 -5.70 3.92 -3.28
N LYS A 93 -4.44 4.36 -3.48
CA LYS A 93 -3.44 4.47 -2.39
C LYS A 93 -3.90 5.40 -1.26
N LYS A 94 -4.63 6.48 -1.57
CA LYS A 94 -5.20 7.37 -0.55
C LYS A 94 -6.37 6.71 0.21
N ILE A 95 -7.18 5.90 -0.46
CA ILE A 95 -8.26 5.13 0.19
C ILE A 95 -7.65 4.10 1.14
N ASP A 96 -6.71 3.29 0.66
CA ASP A 96 -6.01 2.30 1.48
C ASP A 96 -5.25 2.94 2.65
N ALA A 97 -4.55 4.06 2.45
CA ALA A 97 -3.91 4.79 3.55
C ALA A 97 -4.91 5.29 4.60
N ARG A 98 -6.12 5.70 4.19
CA ARG A 98 -7.20 6.10 5.11
C ARG A 98 -7.69 4.90 5.92
N GLU A 99 -7.88 3.75 5.28
CA GLU A 99 -8.29 2.52 5.96
C GLU A 99 -7.24 2.03 6.95
N ARG A 100 -5.96 2.01 6.57
CA ARG A 100 -4.86 1.66 7.47
C ARG A 100 -4.77 2.59 8.68
N LYS A 101 -5.01 3.89 8.46
CA LYS A 101 -5.05 4.86 9.55
C LYS A 101 -6.23 4.61 10.49
N ALA A 102 -7.39 4.24 9.96
CA ALA A 102 -8.57 3.91 10.77
C ALA A 102 -8.36 2.61 11.59
N LYS A 103 -7.66 1.63 11.03
CA LYS A 103 -7.34 0.33 11.68
C LYS A 103 -6.11 0.39 12.61
N MET A 104 -5.51 1.56 12.82
CA MET A 104 -4.24 1.68 13.55
C MET A 104 -4.41 1.45 15.05
N THR A 105 -3.60 0.56 15.61
CA THR A 105 -3.62 0.25 17.06
C THR A 105 -3.00 1.37 17.89
N ASP A 106 -3.22 1.38 19.20
CA ASP A 106 -2.64 2.39 20.09
C ASP A 106 -1.10 2.37 20.10
N PHE A 107 -0.51 1.18 20.13
CA PHE A 107 0.95 1.03 20.05
C PHE A 107 1.51 1.55 18.72
N ASP A 108 0.81 1.34 17.60
CA ASP A 108 1.20 1.91 16.31
C ASP A 108 1.11 3.44 16.32
N ARG A 109 0.08 4.02 16.96
CA ARG A 109 -0.04 5.48 17.13
C ARG A 109 1.16 6.04 17.91
N TYR A 110 1.62 5.36 18.96
CA TYR A 110 2.81 5.77 19.70
C TYR A 110 4.08 5.76 18.83
N LYS A 111 4.31 4.68 18.07
CA LYS A 111 5.45 4.58 17.12
C LYS A 111 5.40 5.70 16.07
N VAL A 112 4.24 5.92 15.46
CA VAL A 112 4.03 6.99 14.46
C VAL A 112 4.29 8.36 15.07
N MET A 113 3.85 8.62 16.30
CA MET A 113 4.08 9.90 16.99
C MET A 113 5.58 10.18 17.19
N LYS A 114 6.34 9.20 17.68
CA LYS A 114 7.80 9.36 17.90
C LYS A 114 8.54 9.57 16.60
N ALA A 115 8.27 8.76 15.57
CA ALA A 115 8.88 8.91 14.25
C ALA A 115 8.55 10.27 13.61
N LYS A 116 7.28 10.70 13.69
CA LYS A 116 6.83 12.00 13.16
C LYS A 116 7.48 13.18 13.89
N LYS A 117 7.68 13.08 15.21
CA LYS A 117 8.36 14.12 16.01
C LYS A 117 9.80 14.33 15.53
N MET A 118 10.56 13.25 15.33
CA MET A 118 11.94 13.37 14.84
C MET A 118 12.00 13.90 13.41
N ARG A 119 11.16 13.37 12.49
CA ARG A 119 11.05 13.87 11.12
C ARG A 119 10.77 15.36 11.07
N ASN A 120 9.81 15.84 11.86
CA ASN A 120 9.45 17.26 11.90
C ASN A 120 10.57 18.14 12.46
N ARG A 121 11.38 17.64 13.41
CA ARG A 121 12.54 18.37 13.93
C ARG A 121 13.61 18.57 12.84
N ILE A 122 13.91 17.53 12.07
CA ILE A 122 14.86 17.60 10.95
C ILE A 122 14.37 18.58 9.89
N ILE A 123 13.11 18.44 9.45
CA ILE A 123 12.51 19.35 8.46
C ILE A 123 12.53 20.80 8.96
N LYS A 124 12.17 21.05 10.22
CA LYS A 124 12.18 22.41 10.79
C LYS A 124 13.57 23.04 10.75
N ASN A 125 14.61 22.27 11.08
CA ASN A 125 15.98 22.76 11.04
C ASN A 125 16.42 23.09 9.60
N GLU A 126 16.09 22.22 8.65
CA GLU A 126 16.48 22.41 7.25
C GLU A 126 15.73 23.57 6.60
N VAL A 127 14.42 23.71 6.87
CA VAL A 127 13.62 24.86 6.42
C VAL A 127 14.19 26.17 6.97
N LYS A 128 14.62 26.21 8.24
CA LYS A 128 15.26 27.40 8.81
C LYS A 128 16.56 27.76 8.08
N LYS A 129 17.40 26.77 7.74
CA LYS A 129 18.63 27.02 6.96
C LYS A 129 18.31 27.56 5.57
N LEU A 130 17.36 26.96 4.87
CA LEU A 130 16.92 27.41 3.54
C LEU A 130 16.37 28.84 3.59
N GLN A 131 15.58 29.19 4.61
CA GLN A 131 15.10 30.56 4.80
C GLN A 131 16.24 31.54 5.06
N ARG A 132 17.23 31.18 5.88
CA ARG A 132 18.41 32.02 6.13
C ARG A 132 19.23 32.24 4.86
N ALA A 133 19.42 31.20 4.06
CA ALA A 133 20.09 31.30 2.76
C ALA A 133 19.28 32.15 1.76
N ALA A 134 17.95 32.03 1.73
CA ALA A 134 17.09 32.84 0.90
C ALA A 134 17.13 34.34 1.29
N ILE A 135 17.10 34.64 2.58
CA ILE A 135 17.23 36.01 3.10
C ILE A 135 18.59 36.62 2.70
N LEU A 136 19.67 35.84 2.81
CA LEU A 136 21.01 36.28 2.42
C LEU A 136 21.12 36.59 0.92
N LYS A 137 20.44 35.81 0.07
CA LYS A 137 20.36 36.08 -1.38
C LYS A 137 19.49 37.30 -1.72
N ALA A 138 18.41 37.53 -0.98
CA ALA A 138 17.49 38.63 -1.20
C ALA A 138 17.97 39.99 -0.64
N SER A 139 18.97 40.01 0.26
CA SER A 139 19.49 41.24 0.87
C SER A 139 21.01 41.21 1.02
N PRO A 140 21.78 41.63 -0.02
CA PRO A 140 23.24 41.60 0.02
C PRO A 140 23.85 42.53 1.09
N LYS A 141 23.13 43.56 1.56
CA LYS A 141 23.61 44.49 2.61
C LYS A 141 23.76 43.87 4.01
N LYS A 142 23.26 42.66 4.28
CA LYS A 142 23.46 41.92 5.57
C LYS A 142 24.51 40.81 5.49
N ALA A 143 25.23 40.68 4.38
CA ALA A 143 26.23 39.64 4.17
C ALA A 143 27.43 39.62 5.16
N PRO A 144 27.95 40.76 5.68
CA PRO A 144 29.11 40.72 6.57
C PRO A 144 28.75 40.30 8.00
N VAL A 145 27.57 40.67 8.51
CA VAL A 145 27.15 40.39 9.90
C VAL A 145 26.76 38.91 10.10
N ALA A 146 26.21 38.27 9.06
CA ALA A 146 25.85 36.85 9.11
C ALA A 146 27.07 35.91 9.00
N LYS A 147 28.12 36.28 8.24
CA LYS A 147 29.37 35.51 8.17
C LYS A 147 30.12 35.48 9.51
N ALA A 148 30.14 36.59 10.24
CA ALA A 148 30.77 36.67 11.56
C ALA A 148 30.04 35.80 12.62
N ALA A 149 28.71 35.78 12.61
CA ALA A 149 27.93 34.98 13.56
C ALA A 149 28.05 33.45 13.32
N VAL A 150 28.19 33.01 12.07
CA VAL A 150 28.37 31.59 11.72
C VAL A 150 29.80 31.10 12.05
N ALA A 151 30.82 31.97 11.91
CA ALA A 151 32.19 31.68 12.33
C ALA A 151 32.31 31.58 13.88
N ALA A 152 31.63 32.46 14.62
CA ALA A 152 31.61 32.40 16.08
C ALA A 152 30.88 31.16 16.64
N ALA A 153 29.79 30.72 16.00
CA ALA A 153 29.08 29.50 16.40
C ALA A 153 29.86 28.21 16.08
N ALA A 154 30.65 28.19 15.01
CA ALA A 154 31.55 27.08 14.69
C ALA A 154 32.73 26.99 15.67
N ALA A 155 33.28 28.12 16.12
CA ALA A 155 34.32 28.18 17.14
C ALA A 155 33.82 27.72 18.53
N ALA A 156 32.58 28.07 18.90
CA ALA A 156 31.98 27.63 20.17
C ALA A 156 31.70 26.11 20.21
N ALA A 157 31.33 25.50 19.08
CA ALA A 157 31.12 24.05 18.98
C ALA A 157 32.44 23.25 19.02
N ALA A 158 33.56 23.85 18.58
CA ALA A 158 34.89 23.26 18.70
C ALA A 158 35.43 23.32 20.14
N ALA A 159 35.17 24.41 20.87
CA ALA A 159 35.60 24.57 22.26
C ALA A 159 34.90 23.60 23.25
N ALA A 160 33.66 23.18 22.96
CA ALA A 160 32.91 22.24 23.81
C ALA A 160 33.39 20.78 23.72
N LYS A 161 34.21 20.41 22.72
CA LYS A 161 34.83 19.07 22.62
C LYS A 161 36.16 18.95 23.36
N ALA A 162 36.72 20.05 23.87
CA ALA A 162 38.05 20.09 24.50
C ALA A 162 38.05 20.02 26.04
N LYS A 163 36.89 19.87 26.69
CA LYS A 163 36.78 19.77 28.17
C LYS A 163 36.06 18.50 28.62
N ILE A 164 36.73 17.35 28.52
CA ILE A 164 36.51 16.21 29.42
C ILE A 164 37.90 15.69 29.84
N PRO A 165 38.30 15.80 31.12
CA PRO A 165 39.62 15.36 31.56
C PRO A 165 39.66 13.85 31.81
N ALA A 166 40.65 13.19 31.22
CA ALA A 166 40.97 11.79 31.44
C ALA A 166 41.76 11.61 32.76
N LYS A 167 41.33 10.67 33.61
CA LYS A 167 42.11 10.19 34.77
C LYS A 167 42.54 8.74 34.54
N LYS A 168 43.85 8.52 34.64
CA LYS A 168 44.65 7.30 34.39
C LYS A 168 44.45 6.25 35.50
N MET A 169 44.50 4.96 35.17
CA MET A 169 45.24 3.92 35.93
C MET A 169 45.54 2.67 35.06
N THR A 170 46.84 2.51 34.82
CA THR A 170 47.75 1.36 34.59
C THR A 170 47.29 -0.05 34.17
N ALA A 171 48.22 -0.66 33.42
CA ALA A 171 48.17 -1.90 32.65
C ALA A 171 48.68 -3.17 33.37
N ALA A 172 48.14 -4.33 32.96
CA ALA A 172 48.78 -5.64 32.73
C ALA A 172 47.65 -6.68 32.55
N GLY A 173 47.60 -7.60 31.58
CA GLY A 173 48.48 -7.93 30.47
C GLY A 173 47.92 -9.09 29.60
N LYS A 174 48.68 -9.38 28.52
CA LYS A 174 48.73 -10.59 27.65
C LYS A 174 47.51 -10.84 26.72
N LYS A 175 47.54 -10.44 25.43
CA LYS A 175 48.33 -10.88 24.24
C LYS A 175 47.78 -12.18 23.61
N ALA A 176 47.02 -12.04 22.52
CA ALA A 176 46.63 -13.11 21.60
C ALA A 176 47.31 -12.87 20.23
N PRO A 177 47.91 -13.89 19.58
CA PRO A 177 48.47 -13.75 18.23
C PRO A 177 47.47 -14.15 17.15
N ALA A 178 47.55 -13.46 16.00
CA ALA A 178 46.89 -13.81 14.76
C ALA A 178 47.77 -14.75 13.93
N GLN A 179 47.18 -15.75 13.28
CA GLN A 179 47.74 -16.41 12.10
C GLN A 179 46.65 -16.70 11.06
N LYS A 180 47.04 -16.51 9.79
CA LYS A 180 46.26 -16.53 8.55
C LYS A 180 45.99 -17.97 8.03
N ALA A 181 44.79 -18.12 7.46
CA ALA A 181 44.29 -18.93 6.32
C ALA A 181 45.13 -20.10 5.72
N PRO A 182 44.45 -21.12 5.16
CA PRO A 182 44.16 -21.06 3.71
C PRO A 182 42.74 -21.56 3.31
N ALA A 183 42.37 -21.23 2.07
CA ALA A 183 41.10 -21.50 1.42
C ALA A 183 41.17 -22.65 0.39
N GLN A 184 39.99 -23.02 -0.15
CA GLN A 184 39.66 -23.92 -1.29
C GLN A 184 39.31 -25.37 -0.86
N LYS A 185 38.27 -26.06 -1.37
CA LYS A 185 37.39 -25.91 -2.54
C LYS A 185 36.09 -26.73 -2.33
N ALA A 186 35.09 -26.45 -3.17
CA ALA A 186 33.72 -26.96 -3.17
C ALA A 186 33.54 -28.44 -3.54
N SER A 187 32.46 -29.09 -3.07
CA SER A 187 31.42 -29.78 -3.89
C SER A 187 30.47 -30.63 -3.04
N GLY A 188 29.18 -30.68 -3.40
CA GLY A 188 28.37 -31.91 -3.28
C GLY A 188 27.18 -31.89 -2.31
N GLN A 189 26.00 -31.66 -2.85
CA GLN A 189 24.67 -31.75 -2.23
C GLN A 189 24.26 -33.20 -1.87
N LYS A 190 23.53 -33.40 -0.77
CA LYS A 190 22.38 -34.33 -0.76
C LYS A 190 21.37 -34.04 0.36
N ALA A 191 20.10 -34.10 -0.05
CA ALA A 191 18.89 -33.77 0.67
C ALA A 191 18.53 -34.77 1.79
N ALA A 192 17.86 -34.28 2.84
CA ALA A 192 17.22 -35.12 3.85
C ALA A 192 15.75 -35.43 3.47
N PRO A 193 15.22 -36.64 3.78
CA PRO A 193 14.02 -37.19 3.14
C PRO A 193 12.70 -36.92 3.88
N PRO A 194 11.53 -37.01 3.19
CA PRO A 194 10.20 -36.88 3.80
C PRO A 194 9.66 -38.23 4.35
N PRO A 195 8.80 -38.22 5.39
CA PRO A 195 8.13 -39.44 5.84
C PRO A 195 6.92 -39.81 4.95
N LYS A 196 6.80 -41.13 4.75
CA LYS A 196 6.01 -41.85 3.73
C LYS A 196 4.52 -41.99 4.07
N ALA A 197 3.73 -42.10 2.99
CA ALA A 197 2.36 -42.61 2.97
C ALA A 197 2.30 -44.14 3.14
N GLN A 198 1.27 -44.64 3.83
CA GLN A 198 0.82 -46.04 3.78
C GLN A 198 -0.41 -46.17 2.87
N LYS A 199 -0.46 -47.26 2.11
CA LYS A 199 -1.40 -47.54 1.02
C LYS A 199 -2.43 -48.58 1.47
N GLY A 200 -3.71 -48.21 1.39
CA GLY A 200 -4.83 -49.06 0.99
C GLY A 200 -5.47 -50.03 1.99
N GLN A 201 -6.76 -49.84 2.27
CA GLN A 201 -7.80 -50.88 2.11
C GLN A 201 -9.24 -50.28 2.08
N LYS A 202 -9.91 -50.55 0.96
CA LYS A 202 -11.35 -50.82 0.73
C LYS A 202 -12.44 -49.81 1.16
N THR A 203 -13.10 -49.24 0.14
CA THR A 203 -14.55 -48.97 0.10
C THR A 203 -15.38 -50.23 0.35
N PRO A 204 -16.57 -50.08 0.95
CA PRO A 204 -17.76 -50.75 0.44
C PRO A 204 -18.78 -49.74 -0.08
N ALA A 205 -19.33 -50.07 -1.24
CA ALA A 205 -20.47 -49.44 -1.86
C ALA A 205 -21.77 -49.64 -1.06
N GLN A 206 -22.68 -48.68 -1.23
CA GLN A 206 -24.12 -48.84 -1.40
C GLN A 206 -24.87 -49.82 -0.47
N LYS A 207 -25.71 -49.27 0.42
CA LYS A 207 -27.08 -49.79 0.64
C LYS A 207 -28.00 -48.70 1.22
N ALA A 208 -28.73 -48.03 0.35
CA ALA A 208 -30.14 -47.69 0.61
C ALA A 208 -30.94 -48.63 -0.29
N PRO A 209 -31.90 -49.40 0.25
CA PRO A 209 -33.29 -48.93 0.16
C PRO A 209 -34.18 -49.35 1.35
N ALA A 210 -35.11 -48.46 1.73
CA ALA A 210 -36.55 -48.74 1.86
C ALA A 210 -37.27 -47.53 2.50
N PRO A 211 -38.22 -46.90 1.80
CA PRO A 211 -39.09 -45.88 2.39
C PRO A 211 -40.16 -46.56 3.27
N LYS A 212 -40.32 -46.12 4.53
CA LYS A 212 -41.50 -46.48 5.32
C LYS A 212 -42.69 -45.65 4.85
N ALA A 213 -43.68 -46.42 4.41
CA ALA A 213 -45.07 -46.13 4.11
C ALA A 213 -45.64 -44.80 4.60
N SER A 214 -46.21 -44.09 3.63
CA SER A 214 -47.37 -43.22 3.74
C SER A 214 -48.48 -43.83 4.61
N GLY A 215 -48.76 -43.21 5.75
CA GLY A 215 -50.05 -43.30 6.43
C GLY A 215 -50.99 -42.25 5.85
N LYS A 216 -52.04 -42.72 5.16
CA LYS A 216 -53.13 -41.92 4.58
C LYS A 216 -54.29 -41.95 5.58
N LYS A 217 -54.82 -40.76 5.90
CA LYS A 217 -56.19 -40.43 6.32
C LYS A 217 -57.00 -41.47 7.12
N ALA A 218 -57.33 -41.11 8.36
CA ALA A 218 -58.69 -40.81 8.81
C ALA A 218 -58.58 -39.82 9.98
#